data_AF-A0A8T6XP19-F1
#
_entry.id   AF-A0A8T6XP19-F1
#
_cell.length_a   1.000
_cell.length_b   1.000
_cell.length_c   1.000
_cell.angle_alpha   90.00
_cell.angle_beta   90.00
_cell.angle_gamma   90.00
#
_symmetry.space_group_name_H-M   'P 1'
#
loop_
_entity.id
_entity.type
_entity.pdbx_description
1 polymer ?
#
loop_
_entity_poly.entity_id
_entity_poly.type
_entity_poly.pdbx_seq_one_letter_code
_entity_poly.pdbx_strand_id
1 'polypeptide(L)' 'AMKQTDTDFVAIFDADFIPPKWFLRKAIPHFSKPKIGLIQCRWGHVNENYSAITQAQAMSLDFHFLIEQKAKSN' A
#
# COMPACT_ATOMS: atom_id res chain seq x y z
N ALA A 1 8.91 -8.02 -17.06
CA ALA A 1 8.46 -6.64 -16.80
C ALA A 1 9.65 -5.70 -16.56
N MET A 2 10.35 -5.80 -15.43
CA MET A 2 11.42 -4.84 -15.07
C MET A 2 12.62 -4.79 -16.02
N LYS A 3 12.93 -5.87 -16.74
CA LYS A 3 13.99 -5.89 -17.77
C LYS A 3 13.56 -5.30 -19.13
N GLN A 4 12.32 -4.83 -19.23
CA GLN A 4 11.70 -4.36 -20.49
C GLN A 4 11.35 -2.86 -20.44
N THR A 5 11.76 -2.15 -19.39
CA THR A 5 11.44 -0.73 -19.19
C THR A 5 12.58 -0.05 -18.44
N ASP A 6 12.84 1.21 -18.79
CA ASP A 6 13.85 2.07 -18.15
C ASP A 6 13.20 3.18 -17.30
N THR A 7 11.98 2.93 -16.80
CA THR A 7 11.21 3.89 -16.00
C THR A 7 11.79 4.12 -14.61
N ASP A 8 11.78 5.37 -14.14
CA ASP A 8 12.30 5.76 -12.82
C ASP A 8 11.50 5.20 -11.63
N PHE A 9 10.20 4.96 -11.82
CA PHE A 9 9.30 4.52 -10.76
C PHE A 9 8.49 3.30 -11.20
N VAL A 10 8.28 2.38 -10.26
CA VAL A 10 7.40 1.23 -10.44
C VAL A 10 6.41 1.14 -9.29
N ALA A 11 5.13 1.06 -9.65
CA ALA A 11 4.05 0.77 -8.72
C ALA A 11 3.66 -0.70 -8.84
N ILE A 12 3.49 -1.37 -7.70
CA ILE A 12 3.15 -2.79 -7.61
C ILE A 12 1.80 -2.89 -6.90
N PHE A 13 0.88 -3.65 -7.49
CA PHE A 13 -0.44 -3.94 -6.95
C PHE A 13 -0.73 -5.43 -7.15
N ASP A 14 -1.29 -6.09 -6.14
CA ASP A 14 -1.83 -7.43 -6.33
C ASP A 14 -3.08 -7.36 -7.23
N ALA A 15 -3.47 -8.49 -7.81
CA ALA A 15 -4.51 -8.55 -8.83
C ALA A 15 -5.90 -8.12 -8.32
N ASP A 16 -6.12 -8.13 -7.01
CA ASP A 16 -7.35 -7.75 -6.32
C ASP A 16 -7.33 -6.31 -5.77
N PHE A 17 -6.27 -5.54 -6.01
CA PHE A 17 -6.16 -4.17 -5.52
C PHE A 17 -6.82 -3.18 -6.47
N ILE A 18 -7.64 -2.29 -5.90
CA ILE A 18 -8.32 -1.21 -6.62
C ILE A 18 -7.74 0.13 -6.13
N PRO A 19 -6.59 0.58 -6.66
CA PRO A 19 -5.99 1.83 -6.21
C PRO A 19 -6.88 3.01 -6.61
N PRO A 20 -7.11 3.98 -5.70
CA PRO A 20 -7.89 5.17 -6.04
C PRO A 20 -7.16 6.00 -7.10
N LYS A 21 -7.90 6.72 -7.96
CA LYS A 21 -7.33 7.56 -9.04
C LYS A 21 -6.29 8.58 -8.56
N TRP A 22 -6.33 8.98 -7.29
CA TRP A 22 -5.40 9.92 -6.68
C TRP A 22 -4.13 9.27 -6.10
N PHE A 23 -4.02 7.93 -6.10
CA PHE A 23 -2.96 7.17 -5.44
C PHE A 23 -1.55 7.66 -5.83
N LEU A 24 -1.21 7.61 -7.12
CA LEU A 24 0.11 8.00 -7.61
C LEU A 24 0.40 9.49 -7.38
N ARG A 25 -0.63 10.35 -7.49
CA ARG A 25 -0.51 11.80 -7.24
C ARG A 25 -0.11 12.10 -5.80
N LYS A 26 -0.51 11.26 -4.84
CA LYS A 26 -0.09 11.38 -3.44
C LYS A 26 1.23 10.67 -3.17
N ALA A 27 1.48 9.51 -3.79
CA ALA A 27 2.67 8.71 -3.53
C ALA A 27 3.95 9.37 -4.10
N ILE A 28 3.98 9.68 -5.39
CA ILE A 28 5.20 10.11 -6.11
C ILE A 28 5.94 11.28 -5.42
N PRO A 29 5.28 12.34 -4.93
CA PRO A 29 5.98 13.46 -4.29
C PRO A 29 6.86 13.09 -3.08
N HIS A 30 6.62 11.96 -2.40
CA HIS A 30 7.45 11.54 -1.27
C HIS A 30 8.87 11.12 -1.68
N PHE A 31 9.10 10.78 -2.95
CA PHE A 31 10.43 10.51 -3.50
C PHE A 31 11.29 11.78 -3.67
N SER A 32 10.75 12.98 -3.44
CA SER A 32 11.55 14.22 -3.38
C SER A 32 12.65 14.18 -2.31
N LYS A 33 12.53 13.30 -1.32
CA LYS A 33 13.56 13.04 -0.32
C LYS A 33 14.57 12.02 -0.87
N PRO A 34 15.85 12.39 -1.05
CA PRO A 34 16.83 11.56 -1.78
C PRO A 34 17.18 10.22 -1.11
N LYS A 35 16.77 10.02 0.16
CA LYS A 35 17.00 8.77 0.90
C LYS A 35 15.82 7.80 0.88
N ILE A 36 14.72 8.13 0.20
CA ILE A 36 13.53 7.27 0.13
C ILE A 36 13.62 6.37 -1.10
N GLY A 37 13.75 5.06 -0.88
CA GLY A 37 13.79 4.05 -1.95
C GLY A 37 12.47 3.28 -2.16
N LEU A 38 11.53 3.37 -1.22
CA LEU A 38 10.24 2.68 -1.26
C LEU A 38 9.20 3.52 -0.53
N ILE A 39 7.98 3.55 -1.09
CA ILE A 39 6.80 4.09 -0.42
C ILE A 39 5.82 2.95 -0.25
N GLN A 40 5.52 2.60 1.00
CA GLN A 40 4.50 1.63 1.33
C GLN A 40 3.24 2.37 1.82
N CYS A 41 2.09 2.05 1.22
CA CYS A 41 0.81 2.59 1.62
C CYS A 41 0.03 1.58 2.46
N ARG A 42 -0.89 2.06 3.30
CA ARG A 42 -1.80 1.21 4.07
C ARG A 42 -2.77 0.48 3.13
N TRP A 43 -3.12 -0.75 3.50
CA TRP A 43 -4.17 -1.53 2.85
C TRP A 43 -5.55 -1.07 3.31
N GLY A 44 -6.48 -0.92 2.38
CA GLY A 44 -7.88 -0.65 2.67
C GLY A 44 -8.74 -1.87 2.35
N HIS A 45 -9.92 -1.95 2.97
CA HIS A 45 -10.80 -3.11 2.87
C HIS A 45 -12.11 -2.70 2.19
N VAL A 46 -12.35 -3.19 0.96
CA VAL A 46 -13.51 -2.77 0.14
C VAL A 46 -14.84 -3.15 0.79
N ASN A 47 -14.90 -4.30 1.46
CA ASN A 47 -16.11 -4.86 2.07
C ASN A 47 -16.14 -4.75 3.60
N GLU A 48 -15.28 -3.93 4.22
CA GLU A 48 -15.19 -3.79 5.68
C GLU A 48 -16.58 -3.65 6.32
N ASN A 49 -17.38 -2.73 5.80
CA ASN A 49 -18.68 -2.36 6.35
C ASN A 49 -19.84 -3.26 5.93
N TYR A 50 -19.57 -4.41 5.29
CA TYR A 50 -20.61 -5.33 4.86
C TYR A 50 -21.28 -6.07 6.04
N SER A 51 -20.51 -6.41 7.08
CA SER A 51 -20.97 -7.19 8.24
C SER A 51 -20.04 -7.02 9.44
N ALA A 52 -20.49 -7.43 10.63
CA ALA A 52 -19.62 -7.48 11.82
C ALA A 52 -18.39 -8.40 11.62
N ILE A 53 -18.55 -9.47 10.83
CA ILE A 53 -17.45 -10.41 10.53
C ILE A 53 -16.39 -9.73 9.68
N THR A 54 -16.78 -9.04 8.61
CA THR A 54 -15.85 -8.34 7.71
C THR A 54 -15.15 -7.17 8.41
N GLN A 55 -15.83 -6.49 9.35
CA GLN A 55 -15.20 -5.48 10.21
C GLN A 55 -14.14 -6.10 11.12
N ALA A 56 -14.45 -7.23 11.77
CA ALA A 56 -13.49 -7.93 12.61
C ALA A 56 -12.27 -8.43 11.80
N GLN A 57 -12.49 -8.91 10.57
CA GLN A 57 -11.42 -9.31 9.66
C GLN A 57 -10.53 -8.12 9.26
N ALA A 58 -11.13 -7.01 8.84
CA ALA A 58 -10.41 -5.78 8.50
C ALA A 58 -9.53 -5.31 9.68
N MET A 59 -10.09 -5.28 10.89
CA MET A 59 -9.36 -4.92 12.10
C MET A 59 -8.19 -5.86 12.39
N SER A 60 -8.40 -7.17 12.25
CA SER A 60 -7.35 -8.18 12.47
C SER A 60 -6.19 -8.01 11.47
N LEU A 61 -6.50 -7.80 10.19
CA LEU A 61 -5.51 -7.56 9.15
C LEU A 61 -4.75 -6.25 9.37
N ASP A 62 -5.46 -5.18 9.74
CA ASP A 62 -4.83 -3.90 10.04
C ASP A 62 -3.85 -4.00 11.22
N PHE A 63 -4.21 -4.76 12.26
CA PHE A 63 -3.30 -5.00 13.39
C PHE A 63 -2.06 -5.79 12.99
N HIS A 64 -2.24 -6.83 12.15
CA HIS A 64 -1.13 -7.60 11.61
C HIS A 64 -0.15 -6.71 10.83
N PHE A 65 -0.66 -5.90 9.89
CA PHE A 65 0.18 -5.01 9.09
C PHE A 65 0.82 -3.89 9.90
N LEU A 66 0.15 -3.37 10.93
CA LEU A 66 0.74 -2.37 11.81
C LEU A 66 2.01 -2.89 12.50
N ILE A 67 1.98 -4.14 12.97
CA ILE A 67 3.14 -4.79 13.59
C ILE A 67 4.26 -4.97 12.55
N GLU A 68 3.93 -5.51 11.38
CA GLU A 68 4.93 -5.76 10.34
C GLU A 68 5.60 -4.49 9.82
N GLN A 69 4.84 -3.43 9.58
CA GLN A 69 5.38 -2.17 9.06
C GLN A 69 6.22 -1.46 10.11
N LYS A 70 5.79 -1.46 11.38
CA LYS A 70 6.57 -0.86 12.46
C LYS A 70 7.86 -1.62 12.74
N ALA A 71 7.86 -2.95 12.62
CA ALA A 71 9.07 -3.76 12.74
C ALA A 71 10.09 -3.49 11.61
N LYS A 72 9.63 -3.03 10.44
CA LYS A 72 10.48 -2.73 9.27
C LYS A 72 10.89 -1.26 9.16
N SER A 73 10.23 -0.36 9.89
CA SER A 73 10.53 1.07 9.96
C SER A 73 11.41 1.35 11.17
N ASN A 74 12.73 1.20 11.01
CA ASN A 74 13.72 1.63 12.00
C ASN A 74 13.71 3.15 12.22
#